data_AF-A0A967LNY3-F1
#
_entry.id   AF-A0A967LNY3-F1
#
_cell.length_a   1.000
_cell.length_b   1.000
_cell.length_c   1.000
_cell.angle_alpha   90.00
_cell.angle_beta   90.00
_cell.angle_gamma   90.00
#
_symmetry.space_group_name_H-M   'P 1'
#
loop_
_entity.id
_entity.type
_entity.pdbx_description
1 polymer ?
#
loop_
_entity_poly.entity_id
_entity_poly.type
_entity_poly.pdbx_seq_one_letter_code
_entity_poly.pdbx_strand_id
1 'polypeptide(L)'
;MSKLFRRSSLLFATALLMAGCAAGAPAPTTAPGPAQAPAESPPDPAPDLLAPSEAARRTAERVELTGLELGKMWTFQDPPVEWWEEQYDFAPTPEWLEHVQLASLRYGEGCSASFVSEDGLVMTNHHCARGCIEDLSTAEDDYLEDG
;
A
#
# COMPACT_ATOMS: atom_id res chain seq x y z
N MET A 1 -42.62 3.97 -50.81
CA MET A 1 -41.88 4.96 -51.63
C MET A 1 -40.53 5.20 -50.98
N SER A 2 -39.49 5.07 -51.78
CA SER A 2 -38.07 4.89 -51.46
C SER A 2 -37.27 6.19 -51.36
N LYS A 3 -36.10 6.12 -50.67
CA LYS A 3 -34.79 6.81 -50.85
C LYS A 3 -34.10 6.90 -49.46
N LEU A 4 -33.01 6.23 -49.06
CA LEU A 4 -31.71 5.77 -49.61
C LEU A 4 -30.59 6.85 -49.59
N PHE A 5 -29.40 6.46 -49.07
CA PHE A 5 -28.00 7.03 -49.16
C PHE A 5 -27.56 8.11 -48.13
N ARG A 6 -26.31 8.17 -47.59
CA ARG A 6 -25.06 7.34 -47.61
C ARG A 6 -24.04 7.87 -46.55
N ARG A 7 -23.05 7.03 -46.21
CA ARG A 7 -21.84 7.15 -45.35
C ARG A 7 -20.83 8.26 -45.72
N SER A 8 -19.93 8.65 -44.78
CA SER A 8 -18.47 8.75 -45.02
C SER A 8 -17.61 8.95 -43.76
N SER A 9 -16.50 8.21 -43.70
CA SER A 9 -15.42 8.18 -42.68
C SER A 9 -14.25 9.10 -43.08
N LEU A 10 -13.43 9.58 -42.13
CA LEU A 10 -12.01 9.89 -42.39
C LEU A 10 -11.18 9.98 -41.07
N LEU A 11 -10.15 9.13 -41.01
CA LEU A 11 -9.04 9.11 -40.04
C LEU A 11 -7.96 10.13 -40.43
N PHE A 12 -7.16 10.63 -39.48
CA PHE A 12 -5.77 11.03 -39.73
C PHE A 12 -4.89 10.86 -38.48
N ALA A 13 -3.82 10.09 -38.63
CA ALA A 13 -2.77 9.85 -37.65
C ALA A 13 -1.44 10.37 -38.23
N THR A 14 -0.58 10.97 -37.41
CA THR A 14 0.83 11.21 -37.79
C THR A 14 1.73 11.26 -36.57
N ALA A 15 2.76 10.41 -36.57
CA ALA A 15 3.90 10.36 -35.65
C ALA A 15 5.19 10.62 -36.44
N LEU A 16 6.22 11.22 -35.82
CA LEU A 16 7.62 11.25 -36.30
C LEU A 16 8.53 11.69 -35.11
N LEU A 17 9.34 10.86 -34.45
CA LEU A 17 10.62 10.16 -34.75
C LEU A 17 11.90 11.02 -34.78
N MET A 18 12.84 10.56 -33.94
CA MET A 18 14.15 11.07 -33.51
C MET A 18 15.25 11.12 -34.60
N ALA A 19 16.31 11.91 -34.36
CA ALA A 19 17.62 11.71 -34.99
C ALA A 19 18.80 12.15 -34.10
N GLY A 20 19.76 11.22 -33.86
CA GLY A 20 21.16 11.47 -33.44
C GLY A 20 22.00 12.07 -34.59
N CYS A 21 23.33 12.24 -34.56
CA CYS A 21 24.46 11.58 -33.89
C CYS A 21 25.71 12.49 -33.87
N ALA A 22 26.77 12.02 -33.20
CA ALA A 22 28.04 12.66 -32.86
C ALA A 22 29.19 12.54 -33.90
N ALA A 23 30.26 13.34 -33.72
CA ALA A 23 31.73 13.12 -33.95
C ALA A 23 32.42 14.48 -34.20
N GLY A 24 33.67 14.83 -33.85
CA GLY A 24 34.84 14.20 -33.22
C GLY A 24 35.94 15.29 -33.08
N ALA A 25 36.90 15.12 -32.17
CA ALA A 25 37.83 16.15 -31.66
C ALA A 25 39.22 16.18 -32.33
N PRO A 26 40.02 17.26 -32.13
CA PRO A 26 41.47 17.17 -32.05
C PRO A 26 41.99 17.54 -30.64
N ALA A 27 43.00 16.80 -30.15
CA ALA A 27 43.63 17.02 -28.85
C ALA A 27 44.82 18.01 -28.95
N PRO A 28 45.00 18.91 -27.95
CA PRO A 28 46.27 19.61 -27.82
C PRO A 28 46.91 19.52 -26.42
N THR A 29 48.23 19.27 -26.46
CA THR A 29 49.33 19.82 -25.65
C THR A 29 49.10 20.04 -24.14
N THR A 30 49.77 19.23 -23.32
CA THR A 30 49.80 19.33 -21.86
C THR A 30 50.61 20.54 -21.38
N ALA A 31 49.93 21.54 -20.82
CA ALA A 31 50.52 22.60 -20.00
C ALA A 31 50.89 22.05 -18.60
N PRO A 32 51.87 22.64 -17.87
CA PRO A 32 52.15 22.25 -16.50
C PRO A 32 50.91 22.48 -15.62
N GLY A 33 50.53 21.44 -14.87
CA GLY A 33 49.27 21.41 -14.12
C GLY A 33 49.20 22.46 -13.01
N PRO A 34 48.00 22.97 -12.69
CA PRO A 34 47.81 23.93 -11.61
C PRO A 34 48.23 23.30 -10.27
N ALA A 35 48.77 24.12 -9.37
CA ALA A 35 48.99 23.72 -7.99
C ALA A 35 47.67 23.19 -7.41
N GLN A 36 47.66 21.96 -6.92
CA GLN A 36 46.48 21.34 -6.33
C GLN A 36 46.06 22.15 -5.10
N ALA A 37 44.81 22.61 -5.10
CA ALA A 37 44.17 23.08 -3.88
C ALA A 37 44.14 21.93 -2.86
N PRO A 38 44.25 22.21 -1.55
CA PRO A 38 44.14 21.18 -0.52
C PRO A 38 42.83 20.41 -0.72
N ALA A 39 42.90 19.08 -0.62
CA ALA A 39 41.74 18.21 -0.75
C ALA A 39 40.65 18.66 0.22
N GLU A 40 39.48 18.98 -0.32
CA GLU A 40 38.28 19.21 0.46
C GLU A 40 37.91 17.88 1.13
N SER A 41 37.72 17.91 2.46
CA SER A 41 37.24 16.75 3.19
C SER A 41 35.93 16.27 2.58
N PRO A 42 35.71 14.95 2.44
CA PRO A 42 34.44 14.45 1.91
C PRO A 42 33.27 15.02 2.73
N PRO A 43 32.15 15.37 2.07
CA PRO A 43 30.99 15.89 2.77
C PRO A 43 30.54 14.86 3.81
N ASP A 44 30.14 15.33 4.99
CA ASP A 44 29.57 14.48 6.01
C ASP A 44 28.43 13.64 5.39
N PRO A 45 28.33 12.34 5.73
CA PRO A 45 27.28 11.51 5.19
C PRO A 45 25.92 12.14 5.52
N ALA A 46 25.03 12.19 4.54
CA ALA A 46 23.68 12.68 4.73
C ALA A 46 23.04 11.95 5.92
N PRO A 47 22.31 12.64 6.80
CA PRO A 47 21.70 12.02 7.97
C PRO A 47 20.78 10.90 7.49
N ASP A 48 20.94 9.70 8.06
CA ASP A 48 20.04 8.58 7.84
C ASP A 48 18.65 8.99 8.35
N LEU A 49 17.75 9.30 7.41
CA LEU A 49 16.40 9.79 7.71
C LEU A 49 15.54 8.74 8.43
N LEU A 50 15.95 7.47 8.42
CA LEU A 50 15.30 6.38 9.14
C LEU A 50 15.96 6.10 10.49
N ALA A 51 17.12 6.68 10.78
CA ALA A 51 17.77 6.53 12.07
C ALA A 51 17.01 7.34 13.13
N PRO A 52 16.62 6.72 14.26
CA PRO A 52 16.02 7.45 15.36
C PRO A 52 17.02 8.46 15.94
N SER A 53 16.52 9.64 16.31
CA SER A 53 17.34 10.67 16.94
C SER A 53 18.01 10.15 18.22
N GLU A 54 19.13 10.75 18.60
CA GLU A 54 19.82 10.38 19.84
C GLU A 54 18.91 10.53 21.08
N ALA A 55 18.01 11.51 21.06
CA ALA A 55 16.98 11.70 22.08
C ALA A 55 15.94 10.56 22.10
N ALA A 56 15.53 10.08 20.94
CA ALA A 56 14.64 8.92 20.83
C ALA A 56 15.33 7.64 21.35
N ARG A 57 16.60 7.43 21.02
CA ARG A 57 17.41 6.31 21.52
C ARG A 57 17.56 6.34 23.05
N ARG A 58 17.94 7.50 23.61
CA ARG A 58 18.06 7.68 25.07
C ARG A 58 16.74 7.51 25.81
N THR A 59 15.61 7.80 25.15
CA THR A 59 14.28 7.54 25.71
C THR A 59 13.96 6.05 25.67
N ALA A 60 14.23 5.39 24.54
CA ALA A 60 13.99 3.95 24.38
C ALA A 60 14.77 3.10 25.41
N GLU A 61 15.99 3.51 25.78
CA GLU A 61 16.78 2.86 26.83
C GLU A 61 16.14 2.89 28.23
N ARG A 62 15.08 3.68 28.44
CA ARG A 62 14.39 3.84 29.73
C ARG A 62 12.96 3.33 29.73
N VAL A 63 12.48 2.82 28.60
CA VAL A 63 11.10 2.35 28.45
C VAL A 63 11.12 0.84 28.33
N GLU A 64 10.46 0.18 29.26
CA GLU A 64 10.11 -1.24 29.14
C GLU A 64 8.79 -1.34 28.37
N LEU A 65 8.77 -2.11 27.28
CA LEU A 65 7.57 -2.38 26.52
C LEU A 65 6.87 -3.61 27.10
N THR A 66 5.61 -3.44 27.46
CA THR A 66 4.71 -4.43 28.05
C THR A 66 3.94 -5.24 26.99
N GLY A 67 3.96 -4.81 25.72
CA GLY A 67 3.15 -5.39 24.65
C GLY A 67 1.73 -4.81 24.58
N LEU A 68 1.39 -3.86 25.46
CA LEU A 68 0.07 -3.20 25.53
C LEU A 68 0.09 -1.77 24.96
N GLU A 69 1.22 -1.31 24.45
CA GLU A 69 1.42 0.07 23.99
C GLU A 69 0.53 0.43 22.80
N LEU A 70 0.13 -0.57 22.01
CA LEU A 70 -0.80 -0.42 20.89
C LEU A 70 -2.28 -0.35 21.33
N GLY A 71 -2.53 -0.19 22.63
CA GLY A 71 -3.86 -0.10 23.21
C GLY A 71 -4.56 -1.45 23.19
N LYS A 72 -5.60 -1.58 22.36
CA LYS A 72 -6.34 -2.84 22.19
C LYS A 72 -6.24 -3.42 20.77
N MET A 73 -5.19 -3.05 20.05
CA MET A 73 -4.95 -3.53 18.69
C MET A 73 -3.57 -4.18 18.65
N TRP A 74 -3.53 -5.47 18.35
CA TRP A 74 -2.30 -6.26 18.33
C TRP A 74 -2.18 -6.97 17.01
N THR A 75 -0.94 -7.30 16.66
CA THR A 75 -0.68 -8.13 15.50
C THR A 75 -0.84 -9.60 15.87
N PHE A 76 -1.14 -10.45 14.89
CA PHE A 76 -1.25 -11.90 15.12
C PHE A 76 0.09 -12.56 15.49
N GLN A 77 1.21 -11.90 15.21
CA GLN A 77 2.55 -12.41 15.52
C GLN A 77 2.92 -12.24 17.00
N ASP A 78 2.33 -11.26 17.69
CA ASP A 78 2.64 -10.96 19.09
C ASP A 78 1.36 -10.55 19.87
N PRO A 79 0.37 -11.46 20.01
CA PRO A 79 -0.83 -11.18 20.78
C PRO A 79 -0.57 -11.30 22.30
N PRO A 80 -1.18 -10.44 23.13
CA PRO A 80 -0.96 -10.43 24.57
C PRO A 80 -1.81 -11.50 25.28
N VAL A 81 -1.56 -12.78 24.97
CA VAL A 81 -2.40 -13.90 25.42
C VAL A 81 -2.52 -13.98 26.94
N GLU A 82 -1.41 -13.79 27.67
CA GLU A 82 -1.41 -13.81 29.15
C GLU A 82 -2.34 -12.73 29.72
N TRP A 83 -2.33 -11.54 29.11
CA TRP A 83 -3.20 -10.45 29.51
C TRP A 83 -4.67 -10.73 29.14
N TRP A 84 -4.95 -11.33 27.97
CA TRP A 84 -6.31 -11.75 27.62
C TRP A 84 -6.87 -12.81 28.57
N GLU A 85 -6.04 -13.75 29.02
CA GLU A 85 -6.43 -14.76 30.00
C GLU A 85 -6.80 -14.10 31.33
N GLU A 86 -5.95 -13.19 31.84
CA GLU A 86 -6.22 -12.49 33.10
C GLU A 86 -7.49 -11.61 33.03
N GLN A 87 -7.68 -10.88 31.94
CA GLN A 87 -8.77 -9.90 31.84
C GLN A 87 -10.11 -10.51 31.39
N TYR A 88 -10.06 -11.55 30.56
CA TYR A 88 -11.22 -12.06 29.83
C TYR A 88 -11.40 -13.57 29.94
N ASP A 89 -10.54 -14.30 30.66
CA ASP A 89 -10.55 -15.77 30.71
C ASP A 89 -10.43 -16.38 29.31
N PHE A 90 -9.63 -15.74 28.44
CA PHE A 90 -9.47 -16.11 27.04
C PHE A 90 -8.00 -16.36 26.68
N ALA A 91 -7.65 -17.63 26.50
CA ALA A 91 -6.33 -18.06 26.07
C ALA A 91 -6.42 -18.87 24.76
N PRO A 92 -6.43 -18.22 23.59
CA PRO A 92 -6.51 -18.93 22.31
C PRO A 92 -5.21 -19.68 22.01
N THR A 93 -5.33 -20.81 21.32
CA THR A 93 -4.16 -21.54 20.83
C THR A 93 -3.54 -20.85 19.61
N PRO A 94 -2.27 -21.13 19.28
CA PRO A 94 -1.66 -20.64 18.05
C PRO A 94 -2.45 -21.03 16.79
N GLU A 95 -3.01 -22.24 16.74
CA GLU A 95 -3.83 -22.71 15.61
C GLU A 95 -5.15 -21.94 15.50
N TRP A 96 -5.74 -21.55 16.63
CA TRP A 96 -6.92 -20.70 16.63
C TRP A 96 -6.61 -19.32 16.06
N LEU A 97 -5.48 -18.72 16.48
CA LEU A 97 -5.03 -17.41 15.98
C LEU A 97 -4.72 -17.44 14.48
N GLU A 98 -4.04 -18.49 14.02
CA GLU A 98 -3.78 -18.71 12.60
C GLU A 98 -5.09 -18.85 11.82
N HIS A 99 -6.05 -19.64 12.34
CA HIS A 99 -7.33 -19.83 11.69
C HIS A 99 -8.09 -18.50 11.50
N VAL A 100 -8.21 -17.68 12.54
CA VAL A 100 -8.92 -16.39 12.44
C VAL A 100 -8.16 -15.38 11.57
N GLN A 101 -6.83 -15.42 11.57
CA GLN A 101 -6.01 -14.60 10.67
C GLN A 101 -6.30 -14.94 9.21
N LEU A 102 -6.28 -16.23 8.86
CA LEU A 102 -6.51 -16.71 7.49
C LEU A 102 -7.95 -16.53 7.03
N ALA A 103 -8.92 -16.54 7.95
CA ALA A 103 -10.31 -16.26 7.65
C ALA A 103 -10.60 -14.77 7.44
N SER A 104 -9.70 -13.86 7.85
CA SER A 104 -9.91 -12.41 7.83
C SER A 104 -9.50 -11.77 6.50
N LEU A 105 -10.32 -10.84 6.01
CA LEU A 105 -10.15 -10.19 4.72
C LEU A 105 -10.16 -8.68 4.85
N ARG A 106 -9.28 -8.02 4.10
CA ARG A 106 -9.44 -6.61 3.74
C ARG A 106 -10.46 -6.53 2.59
N TYR A 107 -11.58 -5.87 2.84
CA TYR A 107 -12.66 -5.73 1.87
C TYR A 107 -12.74 -4.29 1.35
N GLY A 108 -12.47 -4.10 0.06
CA GLY A 108 -12.45 -2.79 -0.57
C GLY A 108 -11.47 -1.80 0.10
N GLU A 109 -11.84 -0.52 0.08
CA GLU A 109 -11.07 0.58 0.66
C GLU A 109 -11.61 1.02 2.02
N GLY A 110 -11.56 0.13 3.01
CA GLY A 110 -11.79 0.51 4.42
C GLY A 110 -12.68 -0.43 5.22
N CYS A 111 -13.18 -1.51 4.63
CA CYS A 111 -13.96 -2.51 5.34
C CYS A 111 -13.15 -3.77 5.65
N SER A 112 -13.66 -4.51 6.62
CA SER A 112 -13.22 -5.88 6.90
C SER A 112 -14.30 -6.86 6.45
N ALA A 113 -13.90 -8.08 6.15
CA ALA A 113 -14.79 -9.19 5.89
C ALA A 113 -14.16 -10.49 6.41
N SER A 114 -14.92 -11.58 6.38
CA SER A 114 -14.40 -12.91 6.71
C SER A 114 -14.97 -13.99 5.81
N PHE A 115 -14.19 -15.03 5.56
CA PHE A 115 -14.75 -16.28 5.07
C PHE A 115 -15.57 -16.96 6.18
N VAL A 116 -16.75 -17.45 5.81
CA VAL A 116 -17.68 -18.16 6.72
C VAL A 116 -18.11 -19.53 6.18
N SER A 117 -17.57 -19.95 5.03
CA SER A 117 -17.72 -21.32 4.51
C SER A 117 -16.46 -21.77 3.76
N GLU A 118 -16.29 -23.08 3.61
CA GLU A 118 -15.22 -23.69 2.82
C GLU A 118 -15.35 -23.44 1.31
N ASP A 119 -16.58 -23.14 0.85
CA ASP A 119 -16.89 -22.81 -0.54
C ASP A 119 -16.65 -21.33 -0.88
N GLY A 120 -16.12 -20.54 0.06
CA GLY A 120 -15.76 -19.14 -0.16
C GLY A 120 -16.89 -18.13 0.07
N LEU A 121 -17.90 -18.47 0.88
CA LEU A 121 -18.89 -17.47 1.32
C LEU A 121 -18.19 -16.40 2.17
N VAL A 122 -18.35 -15.13 1.77
CA VAL A 122 -17.77 -13.97 2.45
C VAL A 122 -18.86 -13.18 3.17
N MET A 123 -18.62 -12.87 4.44
CA MET A 123 -19.49 -12.01 5.26
C MET A 123 -18.84 -10.66 5.52
N THR A 124 -19.60 -9.58 5.35
CA THR A 124 -19.21 -8.20 5.72
C THR A 124 -20.44 -7.42 6.19
N ASN A 125 -20.27 -6.16 6.59
CA ASN A 125 -21.39 -5.32 6.99
C ASN A 125 -22.17 -4.80 5.78
N HIS A 126 -23.47 -4.56 5.96
CA HIS A 126 -24.34 -4.00 4.91
C HIS A 126 -23.78 -2.71 4.30
N HIS A 127 -23.28 -1.77 5.13
CA HIS A 127 -22.73 -0.51 4.62
C HIS A 127 -21.46 -0.69 3.75
N CYS A 128 -20.75 -1.80 3.93
CA CYS A 128 -19.58 -2.14 3.11
C CYS A 128 -19.99 -2.66 1.73
N ALA A 129 -21.11 -3.38 1.65
CA ALA A 129 -21.65 -3.91 0.39
C ALA A 129 -22.68 -2.98 -0.27
N ARG A 130 -23.11 -1.91 0.40
CA ARG A 130 -24.21 -1.03 -0.02
C ARG A 130 -24.04 -0.52 -1.45
N GLY A 131 -22.83 -0.12 -1.84
CA GLY A 131 -22.57 0.35 -3.21
C GLY A 131 -22.87 -0.73 -4.26
N CYS A 132 -22.48 -1.98 -4.00
CA CYS A 132 -22.79 -3.09 -4.90
C CYS A 132 -24.28 -3.43 -4.94
N ILE A 133 -24.98 -3.31 -3.81
CA ILE A 133 -26.43 -3.53 -3.73
C ILE A 133 -27.17 -2.44 -4.53
N GLU A 134 -26.74 -1.18 -4.37
CA GLU A 134 -27.26 -0.02 -5.09
C GLU A 134 -27.05 -0.16 -6.61
N ASP A 135 -25.86 -0.60 -7.04
CA ASP A 135 -25.53 -0.83 -8.46
C ASP A 135 -26.38 -1.93 -9.12
N LEU A 136 -26.89 -2.89 -8.34
CA LEU A 136 -27.75 -3.99 -8.81
C LEU A 136 -29.24 -3.67 -8.72
N SER A 137 -29.61 -2.65 -7.94
CA SER A 137 -31.01 -2.25 -7.75
C SER A 137 -31.56 -1.55 -9.00
N THR A 138 -32.86 -1.68 -9.22
CA THR A 138 -33.61 -1.06 -10.32
C THR A 138 -34.86 -0.37 -9.80
N ALA A 139 -35.64 0.28 -10.68
CA ALA A 139 -36.91 0.87 -10.27
C ALA A 139 -37.97 -0.19 -9.93
N GLU A 140 -37.85 -1.37 -10.53
CA GLU A 140 -38.75 -2.51 -10.32
C GLU A 140 -38.31 -3.40 -9.14
N ASP A 141 -37.00 -3.53 -8.91
CA ASP A 141 -36.41 -4.36 -7.86
C ASP A 141 -35.46 -3.52 -6.99
N ASP A 142 -35.90 -3.09 -5.80
CA ASP A 142 -35.10 -2.28 -4.85
C ASP A 142 -34.49 -3.17 -3.75
N TYR A 143 -33.27 -3.66 -3.98
CA TYR A 143 -32.57 -4.51 -3.02
C TYR A 143 -32.04 -3.74 -1.80
N LEU A 144 -32.05 -2.40 -1.80
CA LEU A 144 -31.72 -1.61 -0.62
C LEU A 144 -32.90 -1.55 0.36
N GLU A 145 -34.14 -1.57 -0.15
CA GLU A 145 -35.35 -1.60 0.67
C GLU A 145 -35.71 -3.02 1.11
N ASP A 146 -35.71 -3.98 0.18
CA ASP A 146 -36.33 -5.29 0.38
C ASP A 146 -35.36 -6.38 0.89
N GLY A 147 -34.07 -6.26 0.54
CA GLY A 147 -33.02 -7.23 0.88
C GLY A 147 -32.90 -8.43 -0.05
#